data_AF-A0A2S9T5X4-F1
#
_entry.id   AF-A0A2S9T5X4-F1
#
_cell.length_a   1.000
_cell.length_b   1.000
_cell.length_c   1.000
_cell.angle_alpha   90.00
_cell.angle_beta   90.00
_cell.angle_gamma   90.00
#
_symmetry.space_group_name_H-M   'P 1'
#
loop_
_entity.id
_entity.type
_entity.pdbx_description
1 polymer ?
#
loop_
_entity_poly.entity_id
_entity_poly.type
_entity_poly.pdbx_seq_one_letter_code
_entity_poly.pdbx_strand_id
1 'polypeptide(L)'
;MVGDFIKSIFSSIFGLVMLPIYLGFFAGLSLFIYFSFTKDFEIQNIVFTQAYSEKYKFKNPKLQDSFESWQRKKINSGEIK
;
A
#
# COMPACT_ATOMS: atom_id res chain seq x y z
N MET A 1 -3.53 -48.72 -0.46
CA MET A 1 -4.67 -48.49 -1.40
C MET A 1 -5.86 -47.82 -0.72
N VAL A 2 -6.61 -48.46 0.20
CA VAL A 2 -7.80 -47.80 0.83
C VAL A 2 -7.39 -46.66 1.78
N GLY A 3 -6.32 -46.83 2.57
CA GLY A 3 -5.84 -45.78 3.48
C GLY A 3 -5.28 -44.53 2.77
N ASP A 4 -4.66 -44.71 1.61
CA ASP A 4 -4.12 -43.60 0.81
C ASP A 4 -5.23 -42.79 0.15
N PHE A 5 -6.29 -43.47 -0.29
CA PHE A 5 -7.50 -42.85 -0.84
C PHE A 5 -8.21 -41.98 0.21
N ILE A 6 -8.37 -42.48 1.45
CA ILE A 6 -8.97 -41.72 2.55
C ILE A 6 -8.12 -40.50 2.91
N LYS A 7 -6.80 -40.66 3.03
CA LYS A 7 -5.89 -39.52 3.28
C LYS A 7 -5.98 -38.44 2.19
N SER A 8 -6.09 -38.84 0.93
CA SER A 8 -6.25 -37.90 -0.19
C SER A 8 -7.54 -37.09 -0.05
N ILE A 9 -8.67 -37.73 0.27
CA ILE A 9 -9.96 -37.06 0.44
C ILE A 9 -9.90 -36.06 1.61
N PHE A 10 -9.36 -36.46 2.76
CA PHE A 10 -9.22 -35.57 3.91
C PHE A 10 -8.31 -34.38 3.62
N SER A 11 -7.19 -34.60 2.92
CA SER A 11 -6.30 -33.51 2.51
C SER A 11 -6.98 -32.54 1.55
N SER A 12 -7.78 -33.03 0.60
CA SER A 12 -8.54 -32.18 -0.32
C SER A 12 -9.61 -31.37 0.39
N ILE A 13 -10.38 -31.97 1.30
CA ILE A 13 -11.40 -31.28 2.09
C ILE A 13 -10.75 -30.21 2.98
N PHE A 14 -9.66 -30.57 3.67
CA PHE A 14 -8.91 -29.62 4.49
C PHE A 14 -8.38 -28.45 3.67
N GLY A 15 -7.84 -28.72 2.47
CA GLY A 15 -7.40 -27.68 1.54
C GLY A 15 -8.53 -26.75 1.12
N LEU A 16 -9.73 -27.29 0.82
CA LEU A 16 -10.90 -26.51 0.46
C LEU A 16 -11.42 -25.64 1.61
N VAL A 17 -11.32 -26.10 2.86
CA VAL A 17 -11.71 -25.32 4.05
C VAL A 17 -10.69 -24.22 4.35
N MET A 18 -9.41 -24.48 4.17
CA MET A 18 -8.35 -23.49 4.41
C MET A 18 -8.25 -22.45 3.30
N LEU A 19 -8.68 -22.78 2.07
CA LEU A 19 -8.67 -21.88 0.93
C LEU A 19 -9.38 -20.53 1.17
N PRO A 20 -10.63 -20.46 1.66
CA PRO A 20 -11.28 -19.19 1.97
C PRO A 20 -10.57 -18.42 3.09
N ILE A 21 -9.94 -19.11 4.05
CA ILE A 21 -9.17 -18.47 5.13
C ILE A 21 -7.94 -17.79 4.55
N TYR A 22 -7.17 -18.48 3.70
CA TYR A 22 -6.01 -17.90 3.03
C TYR A 22 -6.42 -16.74 2.11
N LEU A 23 -7.48 -16.90 1.31
CA LEU A 23 -7.99 -15.83 0.45
C LEU A 23 -8.41 -14.60 1.28
N GLY A 24 -9.15 -14.80 2.37
CA GLY A 24 -9.56 -13.72 3.27
C GLY A 24 -8.37 -13.02 3.93
N PHE A 25 -7.37 -13.80 4.38
CA PHE A 25 -6.15 -13.25 4.96
C PHE A 25 -5.36 -12.41 3.95
N PHE A 26 -5.08 -12.92 2.75
CA PHE A 26 -4.32 -12.19 1.74
C PHE A 26 -5.07 -10.97 1.21
N ALA A 27 -6.40 -11.05 1.04
CA ALA A 27 -7.22 -9.92 0.65
C ALA A 27 -7.27 -8.84 1.75
N GLY A 28 -7.43 -9.25 3.01
CA GLY A 28 -7.39 -8.31 4.14
C GLY A 28 -6.04 -7.62 4.29
N LEU A 29 -4.95 -8.38 4.14
CA LEU A 29 -3.59 -7.84 4.20
C LEU A 29 -3.31 -6.86 3.05
N SER A 30 -3.72 -7.19 1.82
CA SER A 30 -3.51 -6.30 0.68
C SER A 30 -4.30 -4.99 0.82
N LEU A 31 -5.55 -5.07 1.30
CA LEU A 31 -6.36 -3.89 1.63
C LEU A 31 -5.71 -3.04 2.72
N PHE A 32 -5.25 -3.66 3.81
CA PHE A 32 -4.57 -2.96 4.89
C PHE A 32 -3.33 -2.20 4.37
N ILE A 33 -2.46 -2.88 3.63
CA ILE A 33 -1.26 -2.27 3.04
C ILE A 33 -1.64 -1.12 2.10
N TYR A 34 -2.64 -1.32 1.23
CA TYR A 34 -3.12 -0.30 0.32
C TYR A 34 -3.60 0.97 1.05
N PHE A 35 -4.42 0.80 2.09
CA PHE A 35 -4.92 1.93 2.87
C PHE A 35 -3.84 2.63 3.68
N SER A 36 -2.88 1.89 4.23
CA SER A 36 -1.73 2.48 4.93
C SER A 36 -0.93 3.38 3.98
N PHE A 37 -0.56 2.89 2.79
CA PHE A 37 0.15 3.71 1.82
C PHE A 37 -0.68 4.89 1.32
N THR A 38 -1.97 4.69 1.07
CA THR A 38 -2.86 5.77 0.60
C THR A 38 -2.92 6.92 1.62
N LYS A 39 -3.05 6.59 2.91
CA LYS A 39 -3.06 7.61 3.98
C LYS A 39 -1.73 8.34 4.08
N ASP A 40 -0.62 7.62 4.00
CA ASP A 40 0.71 8.24 4.05
C ASP A 40 0.93 9.19 2.87
N PHE A 41 0.49 8.80 1.66
CA PHE A 41 0.57 9.66 0.48
C PHE A 41 -0.35 10.89 0.59
N GLU A 42 -1.55 10.74 1.14
CA GLU A 42 -2.48 11.85 1.34
C GLU A 42 -1.91 12.89 2.32
N ILE A 43 -1.37 12.43 3.46
CA ILE A 43 -0.71 13.30 4.43
C ILE A 43 0.49 14.01 3.80
N GLN A 44 1.35 13.29 3.07
CA GLN A 44 2.49 13.89 2.37
C GLN A 44 2.03 14.96 1.39
N ASN A 45 0.97 14.71 0.63
CA ASN A 45 0.44 15.65 -0.34
C ASN A 45 -0.08 16.93 0.32
N ILE A 46 -0.78 16.81 1.46
CA ILE A 46 -1.26 17.96 2.24
C ILE A 46 -0.08 18.79 2.77
N VAL A 47 0.87 18.14 3.43
CA VAL A 47 2.04 18.80 4.03
C VAL A 47 2.87 19.51 2.97
N PHE A 48 3.12 18.86 1.84
CA PHE A 48 3.90 19.46 0.74
C PHE A 48 3.14 20.57 0.03
N THR A 49 1.81 20.46 -0.13
CA THR A 49 1.01 21.56 -0.69
C THR A 49 1.08 22.79 0.21
N GLN A 50 0.95 22.62 1.52
CA GLN A 50 1.09 23.71 2.47
C GLN A 50 2.51 24.30 2.45
N ALA A 51 3.54 23.45 2.47
CA ALA A 51 4.93 23.88 2.40
C ALA A 51 5.24 24.67 1.12
N TYR A 52 4.66 24.27 -0.02
CA TYR A 52 4.79 25.00 -1.28
C TYR A 52 4.13 26.39 -1.20
N SER A 53 2.91 26.47 -0.69
CA SER A 53 2.18 27.74 -0.50
C SER A 53 2.94 28.72 0.40
N GLU A 54 3.51 28.21 1.50
CA GLU A 54 4.25 29.00 2.48
C GLU A 54 5.71 29.25 2.08
N LYS A 55 6.18 28.75 0.93
CA LYS A 55 7.58 28.77 0.50
C LYS A 55 8.53 28.22 1.58
N TYR A 56 8.07 27.19 2.29
CA TYR A 56 8.80 26.56 3.38
C TYR A 56 9.98 25.76 2.85
N LYS A 57 11.11 25.82 3.56
CA LYS A 57 12.31 25.03 3.26
C LYS A 57 12.54 23.98 4.34
N PHE A 58 12.54 22.71 3.96
CA PHE A 58 12.78 21.63 4.90
C PHE A 58 14.26 21.60 5.30
N LYS A 59 14.52 21.54 6.61
CA LYS A 59 15.89 21.42 7.15
C LYS A 59 16.49 20.04 6.96
N ASN A 60 15.64 19.00 6.88
CA ASN A 60 16.08 17.63 6.67
C ASN A 60 16.30 17.39 5.17
N PRO A 61 17.52 17.00 4.75
CA PRO A 61 17.84 16.77 3.33
C PRO A 61 16.91 15.76 2.65
N LYS A 62 16.56 14.65 3.32
CA LYS A 62 15.70 13.61 2.73
C LYS A 62 14.27 14.09 2.50
N LEU A 63 13.76 14.93 3.40
CA LEU A 63 12.43 15.54 3.25
C LEU A 63 12.43 16.61 2.17
N GLN A 64 13.51 17.38 2.05
CA GLN A 64 13.70 18.35 0.98
C GLN A 64 13.73 17.66 -0.39
N ASP A 65 14.49 16.58 -0.56
CA ASP A 65 14.56 15.82 -1.82
C ASP A 65 13.20 15.23 -2.21
N SER A 66 12.44 14.78 -1.22
CA SER A 66 11.09 14.23 -1.39
C SER A 66 10.09 15.32 -1.79
N PHE A 67 10.17 16.49 -1.16
CA PHE A 67 9.38 17.67 -1.49
C PHE A 67 9.66 18.17 -2.91
N GLU A 68 10.93 18.28 -3.32
CA GLU A 68 11.30 18.68 -4.67
C GLU A 68 10.85 17.66 -5.73
N SER A 69 10.93 16.37 -5.40
CA SER A 69 10.42 15.31 -6.29
C SER A 69 8.90 15.39 -6.45
N TRP A 70 8.17 15.66 -5.36
CA TRP A 70 6.74 15.91 -5.41
C TRP A 70 6.41 17.16 -6.23
N GLN A 71 7.15 18.26 -6.03
CA GLN A 71 6.96 19.51 -6.76
C GLN A 71 7.18 19.31 -8.27
N ARG A 72 8.26 18.62 -8.68
CA ARG A 72 8.50 18.26 -10.09
C ARG A 72 7.34 17.47 -10.68
N LYS A 73 6.80 16.49 -9.95
CA LYS A 73 5.65 15.70 -10.40
C LYS A 73 4.40 16.56 -10.60
N LYS A 74 4.11 17.47 -9.68
CA LYS A 74 2.93 18.36 -9.76
C LYS A 74 3.03 19.44 -10.83
N ILE A 75 4.24 19.93 -11.10
CA ILE A 75 4.49 20.82 -12.25
C ILE A 75 4.29 20.07 -13.56
N ASN A 76 4.84 18.85 -13.67
CA ASN A 76 4.68 18.02 -14.87
C ASN A 76 3.23 17.58 -15.12
N SER A 77 2.42 17.42 -14.05
CA SER A 77 0.98 17.14 -14.19
C SER A 77 0.14 18.39 -14.49
N GLY A 78 0.74 19.60 -14.47
CA GLY A 78 0.05 20.86 -14.71
C GLY A 78 -0.86 21.31 -13.55
N GLU A 79 -0.82 20.63 -12.41
CA GLU A 79 -1.59 20.97 -11.22
C GLU A 79 -1.07 22.23 -10.52
N ILE A 80 0.22 22.54 -10.70
CA ILE A 80 0.90 23.70 -10.12
C ILE A 80 1.66 24.41 -11.25
N LYS A 81 1.50 25.74 -11.34
CA LYS A 81 2.23 26.61 -12.28
C LYS A 81 3.36 27.35 -11.59
#